data_AF-A0A3L7Y882-F1
#
_entry.id   AF-A0A3L7Y882-F1
#
_cell.length_a   1.000
_cell.length_b   1.000
_cell.length_c   1.000
_cell.angle_alpha   90.00
_cell.angle_beta   90.00
_cell.angle_gamma   90.00
#
_symmetry.space_group_name_H-M   'P 1'
#
loop_
_entity.id
_entity.type
_entity.pdbx_description
1 polymer ?
#
loop_
_entity_poly.entity_id
_entity_poly.type
_entity_poly.pdbx_seq_one_letter_code
_entity_poly.pdbx_strand_id
1 'polypeptide(L)' 'MTTILAIETSCDETAAAVVEDGMTVRSSIVGSQEAWHRRGGG' A
#
# COMPACT_ATOMS: atom_id res chain seq x y z
N MET A 1 15.70 17.62 0.41
CA MET A 1 14.48 16.90 0.03
C MET A 1 14.79 15.43 -0.05
N THR A 2 14.17 14.65 0.83
CA THR A 2 14.29 13.19 0.86
C THR A 2 13.03 12.60 0.26
N THR A 3 13.19 11.69 -0.70
CA THR A 3 12.07 10.92 -1.26
C THR A 3 12.10 9.52 -0.66
N ILE A 4 10.98 9.10 -0.06
CA ILE A 4 10.82 7.82 0.60
C ILE A 4 9.85 6.97 -0.22
N LEU A 5 10.27 5.76 -0.56
CA LEU A 5 9.38 4.73 -1.07
C LEU A 5 8.94 3.84 0.10
N ALA A 6 7.68 3.96 0.49
CA ALA A 6 7.07 3.09 1.50
C ALA A 6 6.39 1.91 0.81
N ILE A 7 6.64 0.70 1.30
CA ILE A 7 6.01 -0.54 0.86
C ILE A 7 5.34 -1.18 2.08
N GLU A 8 4.10 -1.60 1.91
CA GLU A 8 3.34 -2.35 2.91
C GLU A 8 2.83 -3.64 2.25
N THR A 9 2.96 -4.75 2.97
CA THR A 9 2.53 -6.07 2.51
C THR A 9 1.84 -6.79 3.67
N SER A 10 0.52 -6.82 3.63
CA SER A 10 -0.31 -7.65 4.49
C SER A 10 -0.71 -8.94 3.74
N CYS A 11 -1.52 -9.80 4.36
CA CYS A 11 -2.13 -10.93 3.65
C CYS A 11 -3.16 -10.48 2.62
N ASP A 12 -3.90 -9.41 2.92
CA ASP A 12 -5.09 -9.00 2.17
C ASP A 12 -4.81 -7.75 1.32
N GLU A 13 -3.75 -7.00 1.63
CA GLU A 13 -3.36 -5.78 0.96
C GLU A 13 -1.88 -5.79 0.60
N THR A 14 -1.58 -5.10 -0.49
CA THR A 14 -0.23 -4.71 -0.86
C THR A 14 -0.28 -3.25 -1.28
N ALA A 15 0.51 -2.39 -0.66
CA ALA A 15 0.49 -0.95 -0.92
C ALA A 15 1.89 -0.39 -1.18
N ALA A 16 1.92 0.70 -1.95
CA ALA A 16 3.12 1.48 -2.20
C ALA A 16 2.81 2.98 -2.17
N ALA A 17 3.70 3.78 -1.60
CA ALA A 17 3.58 5.23 -1.57
C ALA A 17 4.93 5.93 -1.75
N VAL A 18 4.91 7.07 -2.43
CA VAL A 18 6.04 8.00 -2.52
C VAL A 18 5.77 9.16 -1.57
N VAL A 19 6.63 9.32 -0.57
CA VAL A 19 6.51 10.37 0.46
C VAL A 19 7.71 11.30 0.40
N GLU A 20 7.46 12.59 0.32
CA GLU A 20 8.47 13.64 0.36
C GLU A 20 8.63 14.16 1.79
N ASP A 21 9.88 14.21 2.23
CA ASP A 21 10.33 14.66 3.53
C ASP A 21 9.61 13.98 4.71
N GLY A 22 8.96 12.83 4.49
CA GLY A 22 8.21 12.07 5.49
C GLY A 22 6.82 12.64 5.82
N MET A 23 6.41 13.77 5.25
CA MET A 23 5.13 14.42 5.56
C MET A 23 4.20 14.56 4.36
N THR A 24 4.72 14.63 3.14
CA THR A 24 3.91 14.89 1.95
C THR A 24 3.77 13.64 1.09
N VAL A 25 2.57 13.08 0.97
CA VAL A 25 2.31 11.96 0.06
C VAL A 25 2.15 12.49 -1.37
N ARG A 26 3.06 12.09 -2.26
CA ARG A 26 3.06 12.47 -3.68
C ARG A 26 2.28 11.48 -4.55
N SER A 27 2.28 10.20 -4.16
CA SER A 27 1.46 9.16 -4.76
C SER A 27 1.24 8.03 -3.74
N SER A 28 0.11 7.33 -3.86
CA SER A 28 -0.22 6.17 -3.05
C SER A 28 -1.16 5.26 -3.84
N ILE A 29 -0.89 3.96 -3.81
CA ILE A 29 -1.73 2.93 -4.41
C ILE A 29 -1.86 1.75 -3.46
N VAL A 30 -3.03 1.13 -3.46
CA VAL A 30 -3.33 -0.09 -2.72
C VAL A 30 -3.85 -1.13 -3.72
N GLY A 31 -3.21 -2.29 -3.75
CA GLY A 31 -3.73 -3.51 -4.37
C GLY A 31 -4.39 -4.38 -3.31
N SER A 32 -5.71 -4.52 -3.36
CA SER A 32 -6.47 -5.35 -2.42
C SER A 32 -6.74 -6.74 -3.01
N GLN A 33 -6.51 -7.77 -2.19
CA GLN A 33 -6.84 -9.17 -2.43
C GLN A 33 -8.12 -9.60 -1.71
N GLU A 34 -8.82 -8.67 -1.05
CA GLU A 34 -10.02 -8.95 -0.26
C GLU A 34 -11.12 -9.69 -1.07
N ALA A 35 -11.23 -9.39 -2.37
CA ALA A 35 -12.15 -10.08 -3.27
C ALA A 35 -11.83 -11.58 -3.45
N TRP A 36 -10.57 -11.98 -3.32
CA TRP A 36 -10.12 -13.38 -3.36
C TRP A 36 -10.29 -14.05 -2.01
N HIS A 37 -9.92 -13.38 -0.92
CA HIS A 37 -10.13 -13.87 0.45
C HIS A 37 -11.60 -14.17 0.74
N ARG A 38 -12.50 -13.29 0.29
CA ARG A 38 -13.95 -13.50 0.43
C ARG A 38 -14.46 -14.73 -0.32
N ARG A 39 -13.82 -15.15 -1.42
CA ARG A 39 -14.16 -16.39 -2.14
C ARG A 39 -13.68 -17.63 -1.39
N GLY A 40 -12.61 -17.51 -0.60
CA GLY A 40 -12.01 -18.59 0.19
C GLY A 40 -12.68 -18.82 1.55
N GLY A 41 -13.58 -17.93 1.98
CA GLY A 41 -14.29 -18.04 3.26
C GLY A 41 -13.90 -16.99 4.31
N GLY A 42 -12.94 -16.11 4.00
CA GLY A 42 -12.32 -15.22 4.98
C GLY A 42 -11.22 -15.95 5.73
#